data_AF-A0A2V6KA85-F1
#
_entry.id   AF-A0A2V6KA85-F1
#
_cell.length_a   1.000
_cell.length_b   1.000
_cell.length_c   1.000
_cell.angle_alpha   90.00
_cell.angle_beta   90.00
_cell.angle_gamma   90.00
#
_symmetry.space_group_name_H-M   'P 1'
#
loop_
_entity.id
_entity.type
_entity.pdbx_description
1 polymer ?
#
loop_
_entity_poly.entity_id
_entity_poly.type
_entity_poly.pdbx_seq_one_letter_code
_entity_poly.pdbx_strand_id
1 'polypeptide(L)' 'MSVHEIIAELPKLSEEERELLLHKLVNLEEPFEPTPAMEDAIREGLRSVREEKTYSAAEVRSRIAAWTAR' A
#
# COMPACT_ATOMS: atom_id res chain seq x y z
N MET A 1 -5.06 -6.54 -25.47
CA MET A 1 -5.58 -7.38 -24.37
C MET A 1 -6.22 -6.49 -23.33
N SER A 2 -7.47 -6.76 -22.97
CA SER A 2 -8.14 -6.11 -21.85
C SER A 2 -7.86 -6.86 -20.54
N VAL A 3 -7.98 -6.17 -19.40
CA VAL A 3 -7.82 -6.76 -18.06
C VAL A 3 -8.77 -7.95 -17.83
N HIS A 4 -9.95 -7.93 -18.44
CA HIS A 4 -10.94 -9.01 -18.34
C HIS A 4 -10.47 -10.28 -19.06
N GLU A 5 -9.77 -10.15 -20.18
CA GLU A 5 -9.19 -11.29 -20.90
C GLU A 5 -8.07 -11.93 -20.08
N ILE A 6 -7.23 -11.12 -19.42
CA ILE A 6 -6.17 -11.62 -18.53
C ILE A 6 -6.77 -12.41 -17.35
N ILE A 7 -7.81 -11.86 -16.70
CA ILE A 7 -8.46 -12.52 -15.56
C ILE A 7 -9.10 -13.86 -15.96
N ALA A 8 -9.66 -13.95 -17.18
CA ALA A 8 -10.29 -15.18 -17.68
C ALA A 8 -9.30 -16.32 -17.96
N GLU A 9 -8.03 -16.01 -18.21
CA GLU A 9 -6.98 -17.00 -18.45
C GLU A 9 -6.29 -17.49 -17.16
N LEU A 10 -6.32 -16.70 -16.08
CA LEU A 10 -5.70 -17.07 -14.78
C LEU A 10 -6.15 -18.41 -14.16
N PRO A 11 -7.40 -18.90 -14.35
CA PRO A 11 -7.81 -20.22 -13.88
C PRO A 11 -7.32 -21.38 -14.75
N LYS A 12 -6.84 -21.09 -15.97
CA LYS A 12 -6.36 -22.11 -16.92
C LYS A 12 -4.89 -22.48 -16.73
N LEU A 13 -4.18 -21.70 -15.91
CA LEU A 13 -2.79 -21.94 -15.56
C LEU A 13 -2.66 -23.20 -14.70
N SER A 14 -1.72 -24.07 -15.05
CA SER A 14 -1.30 -25.15 -14.16
C SER A 14 -0.66 -24.60 -12.88
N GLU A 15 -0.53 -25.46 -11.88
CA GLU A 15 0.16 -25.12 -10.63
C GLU A 15 1.62 -24.73 -10.91
N GLU A 16 2.32 -25.45 -11.78
CA GLU A 16 3.70 -25.10 -12.17
C GLU A 16 3.78 -23.77 -12.93
N GLU A 17 2.81 -23.48 -13.80
CA GLU A 17 2.76 -22.21 -14.53
C GLU A 17 2.51 -21.02 -13.59
N ARG A 18 1.65 -21.20 -12.58
CA ARG A 18 1.43 -20.21 -11.52
C ARG A 18 2.69 -19.97 -10.70
N GLU A 19 3.36 -21.04 -10.30
CA GLU A 19 4.56 -20.96 -9.46
C GLU A 19 5.71 -20.29 -10.22
N LEU A 20 5.86 -20.58 -11.51
CA LEU A 20 6.80 -19.90 -12.40
C LEU A 20 6.48 -18.41 -12.56
N LEU A 21 5.20 -18.06 -12.72
CA LEU A 21 4.77 -16.65 -12.81
C LEU A 21 5.01 -15.91 -11.50
N LEU A 22 4.71 -16.51 -10.36
CA LEU A 22 4.99 -15.94 -9.03
C LEU A 22 6.49 -15.71 -8.83
N HIS A 23 7.31 -16.69 -9.17
CA HIS A 23 8.77 -16.55 -9.12
C HIS A 23 9.26 -15.40 -10.01
N LYS A 24 8.69 -15.24 -11.22
CA LYS A 24 9.03 -14.13 -12.11
C LYS A 24 8.55 -12.77 -11.57
N LEU A 25 7.37 -12.69 -10.97
CA LEU A 25 6.82 -11.47 -10.39
C LEU A 25 7.59 -11.00 -9.16
N VAL A 26 7.98 -11.94 -8.29
CA VAL A 26 8.78 -11.63 -7.08
C VAL A 26 10.17 -11.14 -7.46
N ASN A 27 10.74 -11.64 -8.54
CA ASN A 27 12.05 -11.24 -9.06
C ASN A 27 11.96 -10.15 -10.14
N LEU A 28 10.78 -9.58 -10.37
CA LEU A 28 10.60 -8.48 -11.31
C LEU A 28 11.14 -7.22 -10.62
N GLU A 29 12.43 -6.95 -10.79
CA GLU A 29 12.99 -5.62 -10.53
C GLU A 29 12.54 -4.68 -11.66
N GLU A 30 11.27 -4.32 -11.68
CA GLU A 30 10.84 -3.19 -12.49
C GLU A 30 11.29 -1.90 -11.79
N PRO A 31 12.06 -1.04 -12.47
CA PRO A 31 12.40 0.27 -11.93
C PRO A 31 11.08 1.05 -11.77
N PHE A 32 10.66 1.16 -10.52
CA PHE A 32 9.50 1.96 -10.14
C PHE A 32 9.96 3.41 -9.98
N GLU A 33 9.65 4.23 -10.97
CA GLU A 33 9.82 5.69 -10.88
C GLU A 33 8.53 6.29 -10.30
N PRO A 34 8.58 6.92 -9.11
CA PRO A 34 7.41 7.56 -8.52
C PRO A 34 6.87 8.64 -9.43
N THR A 35 5.55 8.75 -9.53
CA THR A 35 4.94 9.91 -10.18
C THR A 35 5.17 11.17 -9.31
N PRO A 36 5.15 12.39 -9.88
CA PRO A 36 5.29 13.61 -9.08
C PRO A 36 4.28 13.71 -7.93
N ALA A 37 3.03 13.27 -8.15
CA ALA A 37 2.01 13.24 -7.11
C ALA A 37 2.37 12.28 -5.95
N MET A 38 3.03 11.17 -6.26
CA MET A 38 3.51 10.22 -5.24
C MET A 38 4.71 10.79 -4.48
N GLU A 39 5.63 11.47 -5.17
CA GLU A 39 6.75 12.16 -4.52
C GLU A 39 6.26 13.24 -3.55
N ASP A 40 5.26 14.02 -3.97
CA ASP A 40 4.67 15.06 -3.13
C ASP A 40 3.97 14.45 -1.90
N ALA A 41 3.24 13.34 -2.07
CA ALA A 41 2.64 12.60 -0.95
C ALA A 41 3.70 12.05 0.02
N ILE A 42 4.83 11.53 -0.49
CA ILE A 42 5.95 11.07 0.33
C ILE A 42 6.56 12.25 1.10
N ARG A 43 6.80 13.38 0.42
CA ARG A 43 7.37 14.59 1.03
C ARG A 43 6.48 15.11 2.15
N GLU A 44 5.16 15.13 1.91
CA GLU A 44 4.17 15.56 2.89
C GLU A 44 4.13 14.60 4.08
N GLY A 45 4.10 13.28 3.86
CA GLY A 45 4.15 12.30 4.95
C GLY A 45 5.39 12.47 5.83
N LEU A 46 6.57 12.68 5.22
CA LEU A 46 7.82 12.93 5.95
C LEU A 46 7.80 14.27 6.71
N ARG A 47 7.15 15.30 6.17
CA ARG A 47 6.94 16.58 6.84
C ARG A 47 6.03 16.39 8.06
N SER A 48 4.87 15.77 7.91
CA SER A 48 3.91 15.54 8.99
C SER A 48 4.52 14.76 10.15
N VAL A 49 5.35 13.75 9.87
CA VAL A 49 6.07 12.99 10.92
C VAL A 49 6.99 13.89 11.76
N ARG A 50 7.60 14.92 11.17
CA ARG A 50 8.52 15.84 11.86
C ARG A 50 7.81 16.98 12.56
N GLU A 51 6.80 17.55 11.91
CA GLU A 51 6.22 18.83 12.30
C GLU A 51 4.90 18.70 13.06
N GLU A 52 4.17 17.60 12.84
CA GLU A 52 2.87 17.41 13.48
C GLU A 52 3.00 16.58 14.75
N LYS A 53 2.16 16.91 15.73
CA LYS A 53 2.12 16.17 16.97
C LYS A 53 1.55 14.78 16.71
N THR A 54 2.41 13.78 16.76
CA THR A 54 1.99 12.37 16.80
C THR A 54 1.43 12.05 18.17
N TYR A 55 0.31 11.33 18.20
CA TYR A 55 -0.32 10.88 19.44
C TYR A 55 -0.09 9.40 19.61
N SER A 56 0.29 8.99 20.81
CA SER A 56 0.28 7.58 21.17
C SER A 56 -1.16 7.05 21.16
N ALA A 57 -1.32 5.74 20.93
CA ALA A 57 -2.63 5.10 20.99
C ALA A 57 -3.32 5.30 22.36
N ALA A 58 -2.53 5.44 23.44
CA ALA A 58 -3.05 5.73 24.78
C ALA A 58 -3.62 7.15 24.89
N GLU A 59 -2.92 8.16 24.36
CA GLU A 59 -3.41 9.54 24.33
C GLU A 59 -4.68 9.68 23.49
N VAL A 60 -4.75 9.00 22.35
CA VAL A 60 -5.97 8.97 21.52
C VAL A 60 -7.13 8.37 22.31
N ARG A 61 -6.95 7.21 22.94
CA ARG A 61 -7.98 6.57 23.79
C ARG A 61 -8.43 7.47 24.93
N SER A 62 -7.50 8.15 25.61
CA SER A 62 -7.81 9.08 26.69
C SER A 62 -8.65 10.26 26.22
N ARG A 63 -8.36 10.82 25.04
CA ARG A 63 -9.13 11.93 24.47
C ARG A 63 -10.52 11.52 24.05
N ILE A 64 -10.66 10.34 23.44
CA ILE A 64 -11.99 9.79 23.08
C ILE A 64 -12.83 9.62 24.34
N ALA A 65 -12.28 9.00 25.38
CA ALA A 65 -12.99 8.79 26.64
C ALA A 65 -13.47 10.11 27.28
N ALA A 66 -12.61 11.14 27.28
CA ALA A 66 -12.96 12.46 27.80
C ALA A 66 -14.06 13.16 26.99
N TRP A 67 -14.11 12.95 25.67
CA TRP A 67 -15.15 13.52 24.81
C TRP A 67 -16.49 12.80 25.01
N THR A 68 -16.49 11.48 25.14
CA THR A 68 -17.72 10.68 25.35
C THR A 68 -18.32 10.82 26.75
N ALA A 69 -17.58 11.40 27.70
CA ALA A 69 -18.04 11.64 29.07
C ALA A 69 -18.74 13.01 29.25
N ARG A 70 -18.89 13.80 28.18
CA ARG A 70 -19.71 15.02 28.11
C ARG A 70 -21.12 14.69 27.66
#